data_AF-A0A6B3IHA3-F1
#
_entry.id   AF-A0A6B3IHA3-F1
#
_cell.length_a   1.000
_cell.length_b   1.000
_cell.length_c   1.000
_cell.angle_alpha   90.00
_cell.angle_beta   90.00
_cell.angle_gamma   90.00
#
_symmetry.space_group_name_H-M   'P 1'
#
loop_
_entity.id
_entity.type
_entity.pdbx_description
1 polymer ?
#
loop_
_entity_poly.entity_id
_entity_poly.type
_entity_poly.pdbx_seq_one_letter_code
_entity_poly.pdbx_strand_id
1 'polypeptide(L)'
;APLSLRTDYLNADDDTEAGLPDLLGRSIRTTRRPDALKMAVTFRALGRRGLSELVEHCVTAAEEFGRAVDARPALRRRPGAIGISTVLFRPVVADELEPVAGDAVVAEVRRTLLMDGRAVLGRAVAEDGDGRRRLWLKATLLHPNAATAELAPLLDLVTEAAERAAAGDGDGGRPGDTDAPATERLSP
;
A
#
# COMPACT_ATOMS: atom_id res chain seq x y z
N ALA A 1 11.09 34.34 -6.33
CA ALA A 1 10.31 33.09 -6.16
C ALA A 1 10.22 32.77 -4.67
N PRO A 2 9.22 32.03 -4.16
CA PRO A 2 9.08 31.81 -2.71
C PRO A 2 10.28 31.14 -2.02
N LEU A 3 11.13 30.43 -2.77
CA LEU A 3 12.38 29.81 -2.27
C LEU A 3 13.63 30.68 -2.40
N SER A 4 13.51 31.91 -2.96
CA SER A 4 14.64 32.84 -3.12
C SER A 4 14.74 33.86 -1.98
N LEU A 5 13.95 33.69 -0.91
CA LEU A 5 14.03 34.54 0.27
C LEU A 5 15.29 34.17 1.06
N ARG A 6 16.09 35.19 1.38
CA ARG A 6 17.31 35.04 2.16
C ARG A 6 17.15 35.78 3.49
N THR A 7 17.76 35.23 4.53
CA THR A 7 17.87 35.88 5.84
C THR A 7 19.30 35.76 6.30
N ASP A 8 19.93 36.89 6.64
CA ASP A 8 21.39 36.98 6.85
C ASP A 8 21.92 36.01 7.92
N TYR A 9 21.14 35.74 8.98
CA TYR A 9 21.52 34.81 10.05
C TYR A 9 21.45 33.31 9.67
N LEU A 10 20.88 32.98 8.50
CA LEU A 10 20.83 31.62 7.97
C LEU A 10 21.59 31.47 6.66
N ASN A 11 21.70 32.53 5.85
CA ASN A 11 22.36 32.54 4.56
C ASN A 11 23.64 33.40 4.61
N ALA A 12 24.54 33.08 5.54
CA ALA A 12 25.78 33.82 5.72
C ALA A 12 26.67 33.68 4.46
N ASP A 13 27.07 34.81 3.89
CA ASP A 13 27.82 34.84 2.62
C ASP A 13 29.25 34.28 2.80
N ASP A 14 29.84 34.44 3.99
CA ASP A 14 31.15 33.94 4.35
C ASP A 14 31.23 32.40 4.35
N ASP A 15 30.17 31.71 4.77
CA ASP A 15 30.06 30.24 4.66
C ASP A 15 30.11 29.77 3.19
N THR A 16 29.44 30.51 2.30
CA THR A 16 29.43 30.19 0.86
C THR A 16 30.78 30.52 0.22
N GLU A 17 31.40 31.63 0.60
CA GLU A 17 32.77 32.00 0.18
C GLU A 17 33.81 30.98 0.68
N ALA A 18 33.58 30.36 1.84
CA ALA A 18 34.37 29.26 2.37
C ALA A 18 34.08 27.90 1.69
N GLY A 19 33.13 27.85 0.74
CA GLY A 19 32.79 26.66 -0.05
C GLY A 19 31.75 25.73 0.60
N LEU A 20 31.10 26.15 1.68
CA LEU A 20 29.98 25.39 2.25
C LEU A 20 28.74 25.55 1.37
N PRO A 21 28.01 24.46 1.09
CA PRO A 21 26.84 24.53 0.22
C PRO A 21 25.65 25.20 0.92
N ASP A 22 25.13 26.29 0.37
CA ASP A 22 23.80 26.80 0.75
C ASP A 22 22.70 25.89 0.20
N LEU A 23 21.94 25.29 1.11
CA LEU A 23 20.84 24.39 0.81
C LEU A 23 19.47 24.94 1.24
N LEU A 24 19.40 26.13 1.84
CA LEU A 24 18.16 26.72 2.35
C LEU A 24 17.22 27.10 1.22
N GLY A 25 17.75 27.67 0.14
CA GLY A 25 16.96 27.98 -1.07
C GLY A 25 16.44 26.77 -1.85
N ARG A 26 16.74 25.53 -1.41
CA ARG A 26 16.30 24.29 -2.06
C ARG A 26 15.06 23.67 -1.41
N SER A 27 14.57 24.24 -0.31
CA SER A 27 13.44 23.70 0.44
C SER A 27 12.67 24.78 1.17
N ILE A 28 11.36 24.55 1.37
CA ILE A 28 10.54 25.38 2.26
C ILE A 28 10.88 25.18 3.74
N ARG A 29 11.67 24.16 4.09
CA ARG A 29 12.10 23.88 5.47
C ARG A 29 13.48 24.47 5.73
N THR A 30 13.62 25.24 6.79
CA THR A 30 14.90 25.73 7.32
C THR A 30 15.74 24.57 7.88
N THR A 31 15.22 23.86 8.91
CA THR A 31 15.90 22.68 9.48
C THR A 31 15.42 21.39 8.83
N ARG A 32 16.34 20.49 8.47
CA ARG A 32 16.06 19.19 7.80
C ARG A 32 16.78 18.04 8.50
N ARG A 33 16.15 16.86 8.52
CA ARG A 33 16.77 15.63 9.05
C ARG A 33 17.87 15.14 8.10
N PRO A 34 18.95 14.51 8.60
CA PRO A 34 20.04 13.98 7.78
C PRO A 34 19.65 12.64 7.10
N ASP A 35 18.56 12.61 6.33
CA ASP A 35 18.06 11.40 5.65
C ASP A 35 19.03 10.85 4.59
N ALA A 36 20.04 11.61 4.17
CA ALA A 36 21.09 11.14 3.28
C ALA A 36 22.02 10.10 3.95
N LEU A 37 22.21 10.17 5.28
CA LEU A 37 23.12 9.28 5.98
C LEU A 37 22.65 7.83 5.93
N LYS A 38 21.36 7.57 6.19
CA LYS A 38 20.78 6.21 6.08
C LYS A 38 20.95 5.64 4.66
N MET A 39 20.78 6.47 3.63
CA MET A 39 20.99 6.04 2.25
C MET A 39 22.45 5.72 1.98
N ALA A 40 23.38 6.59 2.37
CA ALA A 40 24.81 6.40 2.18
C ALA A 40 25.34 5.14 2.89
N VAL A 41 24.89 4.89 4.12
CA VAL A 41 25.23 3.68 4.88
C VAL A 41 24.71 2.42 4.16
N THR A 42 23.44 2.42 3.72
CA THR A 42 22.87 1.30 2.96
C THR A 42 23.63 1.03 1.65
N PHE A 43 23.93 2.07 0.86
CA PHE A 43 24.71 1.93 -0.36
C PHE A 43 26.14 1.43 -0.09
N ARG A 44 26.78 1.89 0.98
CA ARG A 44 28.12 1.42 1.36
C ARG A 44 28.11 -0.04 1.81
N ALA A 45 27.07 -0.47 2.52
CA ALA A 45 26.94 -1.84 3.02
C ALA A 45 26.58 -2.86 1.93
N LEU A 46 25.60 -2.54 1.09
CA LEU A 46 25.07 -3.48 0.08
C LEU A 46 25.71 -3.30 -1.30
N GLY A 47 26.26 -2.12 -1.58
CA GLY A 47 26.63 -1.73 -2.93
C GLY A 47 25.43 -1.68 -3.87
N ARG A 48 25.70 -1.36 -5.14
CA ARG A 48 24.67 -1.38 -6.19
C ARG A 48 24.10 -2.77 -6.42
N ARG A 49 24.97 -3.79 -6.43
CA ARG A 49 24.57 -5.18 -6.71
C ARG A 49 23.66 -5.74 -5.62
N GLY A 50 23.99 -5.56 -4.35
CA GLY A 50 23.13 -6.03 -3.26
C GLY A 50 21.76 -5.34 -3.27
N LEU A 51 21.70 -4.03 -3.54
CA LEU A 51 20.42 -3.34 -3.70
C LEU A 51 19.59 -3.87 -4.88
N SER A 52 20.24 -4.13 -6.03
CA SER A 52 19.57 -4.76 -7.16
C SER A 52 19.01 -6.14 -6.79
N GLU A 53 19.80 -6.98 -6.12
CA GLU A 53 19.36 -8.31 -5.67
C GLU A 53 18.12 -8.21 -4.75
N LEU A 54 18.06 -7.24 -3.83
CA LEU A 54 16.88 -7.04 -2.97
C LEU A 54 15.62 -6.60 -3.76
N VAL A 55 15.79 -5.75 -4.78
CA VAL A 55 14.68 -5.30 -5.63
C VAL A 55 14.17 -6.44 -6.51
N GLU A 56 15.08 -7.18 -7.15
CA GLU A 56 14.74 -8.34 -7.99
C GLU A 56 14.05 -9.44 -7.19
N HIS A 57 14.44 -9.64 -5.92
CA HIS A 57 13.74 -10.55 -5.01
C HIS A 57 12.28 -10.12 -4.80
N CYS A 58 12.02 -8.82 -4.57
CA CYS A 58 10.66 -8.31 -4.39
C CYS A 58 9.80 -8.46 -5.66
N VAL A 59 10.39 -8.28 -6.84
CA VAL A 59 9.72 -8.48 -8.13
C VAL A 59 9.40 -9.97 -8.32
N THR A 60 10.38 -10.85 -8.12
CA THR A 60 10.22 -12.31 -8.23
C THR A 60 9.13 -12.82 -7.27
N ALA A 61 9.14 -12.34 -6.01
CA ALA A 61 8.12 -12.69 -5.03
C ALA A 61 6.72 -12.24 -5.49
N ALA A 62 6.58 -11.09 -6.14
CA ALA A 62 5.31 -10.63 -6.66
C ALA A 62 4.81 -11.49 -7.82
N GLU A 63 5.70 -11.88 -8.73
CA GLU A 63 5.38 -12.80 -9.82
C GLU A 63 4.96 -14.18 -9.31
N GLU A 64 5.70 -14.73 -8.35
CA GLU A 64 5.36 -16.00 -7.69
C GLU A 64 4.02 -15.91 -6.96
N PHE A 65 3.78 -14.83 -6.22
CA PHE A 65 2.51 -14.62 -5.52
C PHE A 65 1.36 -14.50 -6.52
N GLY A 66 1.57 -13.80 -7.64
CA GLY A 66 0.60 -13.72 -8.73
C GLY A 66 0.27 -15.08 -9.34
N ARG A 67 1.28 -15.93 -9.57
CA ARG A 67 1.06 -17.32 -10.01
C ARG A 67 0.29 -18.13 -8.96
N ALA A 68 0.56 -17.93 -7.68
CA ALA A 68 -0.14 -18.61 -6.60
C ALA A 68 -1.61 -18.15 -6.46
N VAL A 69 -1.91 -16.90 -6.82
CA VAL A 69 -3.29 -16.40 -6.99
C VAL A 69 -3.95 -17.09 -8.18
N ASP A 70 -3.31 -17.09 -9.35
CA ASP A 70 -3.86 -17.66 -10.58
C ASP A 70 -4.08 -19.19 -10.48
N ALA A 71 -3.35 -19.88 -9.60
CA ALA A 71 -3.52 -21.31 -9.32
C ALA A 71 -4.71 -21.65 -8.41
N ARG A 72 -5.37 -20.67 -7.78
CA ARG A 72 -6.49 -20.89 -6.87
C ARG A 72 -7.82 -20.56 -7.55
N PRO A 73 -8.74 -21.53 -7.72
CA PRO A 73 -10.02 -21.28 -8.39
C PRO A 73 -10.90 -20.22 -7.72
N ALA A 74 -10.79 -20.06 -6.41
CA ALA A 74 -11.59 -19.10 -5.64
C ALA A 74 -11.05 -17.66 -5.73
N LEU A 75 -9.89 -17.44 -6.35
CA LEU A 75 -9.27 -16.13 -6.49
C LEU A 75 -8.98 -15.86 -7.96
N ARG A 76 -8.90 -14.57 -8.31
CA ARG A 76 -8.33 -14.16 -9.58
C ARG A 76 -7.48 -12.92 -9.41
N ARG A 77 -6.42 -12.86 -10.20
CA ARG A 77 -5.58 -11.66 -10.33
C ARG A 77 -6.20 -10.70 -11.34
N ARG A 78 -5.93 -9.41 -11.18
CA ARG A 78 -6.25 -8.42 -12.21
C ARG A 78 -5.46 -8.76 -13.50
N PRO A 79 -6.11 -8.74 -14.68
CA PRO A 79 -5.43 -8.97 -15.94
C PRO A 79 -4.24 -8.01 -16.17
N GLY A 80 -3.22 -8.51 -16.88
CA GLY A 80 -2.00 -7.78 -17.22
C GLY A 80 -0.75 -8.30 -16.52
N ALA A 81 0.40 -7.66 -16.79
CA ALA A 81 1.68 -8.01 -16.16
C ALA A 81 1.77 -7.46 -14.73
N ILE A 82 2.53 -8.15 -13.88
CA ILE A 82 2.89 -7.67 -12.55
C ILE A 82 4.07 -6.71 -12.76
N GLY A 83 3.87 -5.43 -12.47
CA GLY A 83 4.84 -4.39 -12.86
C GLY A 83 6.12 -4.39 -12.05
N ILE A 84 6.01 -4.36 -10.72
CA ILE A 84 7.14 -4.40 -9.80
C ILE A 84 6.75 -5.34 -8.65
N SER A 85 6.36 -4.80 -7.49
CA SER A 85 6.11 -5.56 -6.27
C SER A 85 4.64 -5.60 -5.86
N THR A 86 3.72 -5.25 -6.76
CA THR A 86 2.30 -5.11 -6.44
C THR A 86 1.44 -6.06 -7.24
N VAL A 87 0.62 -6.84 -6.52
CA VAL A 87 -0.36 -7.75 -7.11
C VAL A 87 -1.76 -7.32 -6.67
N LEU A 88 -2.61 -7.07 -7.66
CA LEU A 88 -4.04 -6.84 -7.46
C LEU A 88 -4.79 -8.13 -7.70
N PHE A 89 -5.59 -8.55 -6.72
CA PHE A 89 -6.36 -9.78 -6.79
C PHE A 89 -7.68 -9.63 -6.03
N ARG A 90 -8.63 -10.51 -6.31
CA ARG A 90 -9.94 -10.51 -5.67
C ARG A 90 -10.52 -11.92 -5.57
N PRO A 91 -11.40 -12.17 -4.60
CA PRO A 91 -12.20 -13.40 -4.55
C PRO A 91 -13.17 -13.48 -5.73
N VAL A 92 -13.32 -14.67 -6.32
CA VAL A 92 -14.24 -14.92 -7.43
C VAL A 92 -15.70 -14.77 -6.98
N VAL A 93 -16.04 -15.17 -5.75
CA VAL A 93 -17.38 -14.98 -5.18
C VAL A 93 -17.83 -13.52 -5.19
N ALA A 94 -16.90 -12.56 -5.10
CA ALA A 94 -17.22 -11.15 -5.21
C ALA A 94 -17.59 -10.73 -6.65
N ASP A 95 -17.18 -11.46 -7.68
CA ASP A 95 -17.61 -11.23 -9.07
C ASP A 95 -18.97 -11.84 -9.42
N GLU A 96 -19.45 -12.80 -8.63
CA GLU A 96 -20.76 -13.44 -8.79
C GLU A 96 -21.91 -12.57 -8.25
N LEU A 97 -21.57 -11.60 -7.42
CA LEU A 97 -22.50 -10.62 -6.84
C LEU A 97 -22.63 -9.37 -7.72
N GLU A 98 -23.70 -8.60 -7.49
CA GLU A 98 -23.84 -7.26 -8.07
C GLU A 98 -22.62 -6.38 -7.72
N PRO A 99 -22.16 -5.48 -8.61
CA PRO A 99 -20.85 -4.82 -8.48
C PRO A 99 -20.60 -4.15 -7.13
N VAL A 100 -21.61 -3.49 -6.56
CA VAL A 100 -21.51 -2.81 -5.25
C VAL A 100 -21.39 -3.82 -4.11
N ALA A 101 -22.14 -4.93 -4.15
CA ALA A 101 -22.06 -5.99 -3.15
C ALA A 101 -20.73 -6.75 -3.24
N GLY A 102 -20.25 -7.00 -4.45
CA GLY A 102 -18.92 -7.58 -4.68
C GLY A 102 -17.79 -6.73 -4.09
N ASP A 103 -17.82 -5.42 -4.33
CA ASP A 103 -16.86 -4.49 -3.74
C ASP A 103 -17.00 -4.42 -2.20
N ALA A 104 -18.21 -4.58 -1.65
CA ALA A 104 -18.44 -4.66 -0.21
C ALA A 104 -17.79 -5.92 0.39
N VAL A 105 -17.89 -7.08 -0.27
CA VAL A 105 -17.19 -8.33 0.14
C VAL A 105 -15.68 -8.11 0.18
N VAL A 106 -15.08 -7.52 -0.86
CA VAL A 106 -13.64 -7.22 -0.89
C VAL A 106 -13.22 -6.29 0.24
N ALA A 107 -14.04 -5.28 0.54
CA ALA A 107 -13.80 -4.36 1.64
C ALA A 107 -13.89 -5.04 3.01
N GLU A 108 -14.85 -5.95 3.18
CA GLU A 108 -15.03 -6.71 4.42
C GLU A 108 -13.89 -7.68 4.67
N VAL A 109 -13.49 -8.48 3.67
CA VAL A 109 -12.33 -9.39 3.78
C VAL A 109 -11.11 -8.67 4.34
N ARG A 110 -10.77 -7.50 3.78
CA ARG A 110 -9.64 -6.71 4.29
C ARG A 110 -9.85 -6.27 5.74
N ARG A 111 -11.07 -5.81 6.07
CA ARG A 111 -11.39 -5.32 7.41
C ARG A 111 -11.27 -6.44 8.44
N THR A 112 -11.86 -7.60 8.17
CA THR A 112 -11.78 -8.79 9.03
C THR A 112 -10.32 -9.18 9.26
N LEU A 113 -9.53 -9.35 8.20
CA LEU A 113 -8.13 -9.77 8.34
C LEU A 113 -7.26 -8.77 9.11
N LEU A 114 -7.56 -7.47 8.99
CA LEU A 114 -6.86 -6.42 9.73
C LEU A 114 -7.26 -6.42 11.21
N MET A 115 -8.57 -6.49 11.52
CA MET A 115 -9.07 -6.47 12.89
C MET A 115 -8.67 -7.72 13.67
N ASP A 116 -8.61 -8.87 13.00
CA ASP A 116 -8.17 -10.14 13.59
C ASP A 116 -6.63 -10.22 13.72
N GLY A 117 -5.89 -9.22 13.25
CA GLY A 117 -4.42 -9.21 13.27
C GLY A 117 -3.77 -10.28 12.39
N ARG A 118 -4.50 -10.82 11.41
CA ARG A 118 -4.06 -11.93 10.55
C ARG A 118 -3.25 -11.45 9.34
N ALA A 119 -3.65 -10.32 8.74
CA ALA A 119 -2.95 -9.75 7.61
C ALA A 119 -3.26 -8.26 7.39
N VAL A 120 -2.31 -7.54 6.80
CA VAL A 120 -2.51 -6.17 6.35
C VAL A 120 -2.43 -6.12 4.82
N LEU A 121 -3.59 -6.02 4.18
CA LEU A 121 -3.70 -5.82 2.73
C LEU A 121 -4.05 -4.37 2.40
N GLY A 122 -3.54 -3.86 1.28
CA GLY A 122 -4.00 -2.60 0.70
C GLY A 122 -5.32 -2.78 -0.08
N ARG A 123 -5.84 -1.67 -0.62
CA ARG A 123 -6.91 -1.67 -1.62
C ARG A 123 -6.57 -0.75 -2.78
N ALA A 124 -7.13 -1.04 -3.94
CA ALA A 124 -7.11 -0.14 -5.08
C ALA A 124 -8.41 -0.29 -5.89
N VAL A 125 -8.91 0.81 -6.45
CA VAL A 125 -9.96 0.77 -7.47
C VAL A 125 -9.28 0.84 -8.84
N ALA A 126 -9.42 -0.22 -9.63
CA ALA A 126 -8.78 -0.33 -10.93
C ALA A 126 -9.77 -0.87 -11.97
N GLU A 127 -9.58 -0.46 -13.22
CA GLU A 127 -10.31 -1.00 -14.37
C GLU A 127 -9.91 -2.47 -14.60
N ASP A 128 -10.90 -3.32 -14.84
CA ASP A 128 -10.78 -4.74 -15.14
C ASP A 128 -10.80 -5.01 -16.66
N GLY A 129 -10.64 -6.28 -17.08
CA GLY A 129 -10.61 -6.66 -18.50
C GLY A 129 -11.89 -6.35 -19.29
N ASP A 130 -13.00 -6.07 -18.60
CA ASP A 130 -14.29 -5.66 -19.18
C ASP A 130 -14.52 -4.14 -19.18
N GLY A 131 -13.50 -3.34 -18.83
CA GLY A 131 -13.57 -1.88 -18.76
C GLY A 131 -14.27 -1.33 -17.51
N ARG A 132 -14.76 -2.19 -16.61
CA ARG A 132 -15.42 -1.74 -15.37
C ARG A 132 -14.40 -1.52 -14.26
N ARG A 133 -14.58 -0.44 -13.50
CA ARG A 133 -13.78 -0.18 -12.29
C ARG A 133 -14.33 -1.01 -11.14
N ARG A 134 -13.42 -1.74 -10.49
CA ARG A 134 -13.73 -2.65 -9.38
C ARG A 134 -12.79 -2.38 -8.21
N LEU A 135 -13.20 -2.71 -7.00
CA LEU A 135 -12.32 -2.76 -5.84
C LEU A 135 -11.49 -4.05 -5.85
N TRP A 136 -10.21 -3.94 -5.51
CA TRP A 136 -9.25 -5.04 -5.45
C TRP A 136 -8.52 -5.07 -4.12
N LEU A 137 -8.17 -6.27 -3.66
CA LEU A 137 -7.13 -6.43 -2.64
C LEU A 137 -5.76 -6.16 -3.28
N LYS A 138 -4.90 -5.46 -2.54
CA LYS A 138 -3.56 -5.10 -3.00
C LYS A 138 -2.51 -5.69 -2.08
N ALA A 139 -1.78 -6.70 -2.56
CA ALA A 139 -0.55 -7.16 -1.95
C ALA A 139 0.62 -6.30 -2.46
N THR A 140 1.45 -5.79 -1.54
CA THR A 140 2.66 -5.03 -1.88
C THR A 140 3.84 -5.72 -1.19
N LEU A 141 4.65 -6.44 -1.97
CA LEU A 141 5.71 -7.31 -1.48
C LEU A 141 7.04 -6.57 -1.47
N LEU A 142 7.31 -5.90 -0.35
CA LEU A 142 8.53 -5.09 -0.15
C LEU A 142 9.48 -5.69 0.88
N HIS A 143 9.16 -6.85 1.45
CA HIS A 143 10.04 -7.51 2.39
C HIS A 143 11.15 -8.24 1.61
N PRO A 144 12.40 -7.76 1.66
CA PRO A 144 13.47 -8.21 0.77
C PRO A 144 13.93 -9.65 1.03
N ASN A 145 13.43 -10.28 2.10
CA ASN A 145 13.77 -11.65 2.49
C ASN A 145 12.51 -12.53 2.65
N ALA A 146 11.31 -12.05 2.27
CA ALA A 146 10.10 -12.86 2.40
C ALA A 146 10.14 -14.00 1.39
N ALA A 147 9.88 -15.22 1.85
CA ALA A 147 9.68 -16.34 0.95
C ALA A 147 8.22 -16.37 0.51
N THR A 148 7.95 -16.52 -0.79
CA THR A 148 6.58 -16.52 -1.29
C THR A 148 5.72 -17.64 -0.69
N ALA A 149 6.33 -18.77 -0.31
CA ALA A 149 5.67 -19.85 0.40
C ALA A 149 5.04 -19.41 1.73
N GLU A 150 5.65 -18.43 2.43
CA GLU A 150 5.12 -17.85 3.66
C GLU A 150 3.86 -16.99 3.41
N LEU A 151 3.63 -16.61 2.15
CA LEU A 151 2.48 -15.81 1.71
C LEU A 151 1.33 -16.68 1.17
N ALA A 152 1.53 -17.98 0.95
CA ALA A 152 0.45 -18.86 0.50
C ALA A 152 -0.73 -18.95 1.50
N PRO A 153 -0.50 -19.04 2.83
CA PRO A 153 -1.60 -19.07 3.80
C PRO A 153 -2.47 -17.80 3.79
N LEU A 154 -1.93 -16.66 3.33
CA LEU A 154 -2.72 -15.42 3.17
C LEU A 154 -3.85 -15.60 2.16
N LEU A 155 -3.61 -16.34 1.08
CA LEU A 155 -4.60 -16.56 0.03
C LEU A 155 -5.76 -17.40 0.54
N ASP A 156 -5.47 -18.40 1.38
CA ASP A 156 -6.48 -19.26 1.99
C ASP A 156 -7.34 -18.46 2.98
N LEU A 157 -6.70 -17.59 3.79
CA LEU A 157 -7.41 -16.66 4.68
C LEU A 157 -8.33 -15.69 3.94
N VAL A 158 -7.88 -15.19 2.78
CA VAL A 158 -8.69 -14.31 1.93
C VAL A 158 -9.91 -15.07 1.39
N THR A 159 -9.72 -16.30 0.92
CA THR A 159 -10.81 -17.14 0.40
C THR A 159 -11.86 -17.42 1.49
N GLU A 160 -11.42 -17.89 2.66
CA GLU A 160 -12.33 -18.18 3.77
C GLU A 160 -13.09 -16.93 4.25
N ALA A 161 -12.41 -15.78 4.36
CA ALA A 161 -13.06 -14.54 4.74
C ALA A 161 -14.08 -14.07 3.69
N ALA A 162 -13.79 -14.30 2.41
CA ALA A 162 -14.68 -13.91 1.32
C ALA A 162 -15.96 -14.75 1.29
N GLU A 163 -15.85 -16.06 1.50
CA GLU A 163 -17.00 -16.96 1.60
C GLU A 163 -17.91 -16.57 2.77
N ARG A 164 -17.32 -16.29 3.94
CA ARG A 164 -18.10 -15.80 5.10
C ARG A 164 -18.78 -14.47 4.84
N ALA A 165 -18.06 -13.51 4.23
CA ALA A 165 -18.62 -12.20 3.91
C ALA A 165 -19.76 -12.30 2.86
N ALA A 166 -19.61 -13.15 1.85
CA ALA A 166 -20.66 -13.36 0.84
C ALA A 166 -21.88 -14.10 1.39
N ALA A 167 -21.70 -15.04 2.33
CA ALA A 167 -22.81 -15.73 3.00
C ALA A 167 -23.56 -14.84 4.02
N GLY A 168 -22.87 -13.84 4.58
CA GLY A 168 -23.40 -12.94 5.61
C GLY A 168 -24.43 -11.92 5.13
N ASP A 169 -24.59 -11.70 3.81
CA ASP A 169 -25.61 -10.82 3.22
C ASP A 169 -27.03 -11.44 3.23
N GLY A 170 -27.20 -12.63 3.83
CA GLY A 170 -28.50 -13.26 4.08
C GLY A 170 -29.19 -12.82 5.38
N ASP A 171 -28.52 -12.08 6.26
CA ASP A 171 -29.12 -11.53 7.49
C ASP A 171 -29.03 -10.01 7.48
N GLY A 172 -30.19 -9.36 7.29
CA GLY A 172 -30.37 -7.93 7.18
C GLY A 172 -29.97 -7.16 8.44
N GLY A 173 -28.68 -6.86 8.56
CA GLY A 173 -28.16 -5.90 9.52
C GLY A 173 -28.66 -4.49 9.20
N ARG A 174 -29.79 -4.09 9.78
CA ARG A 174 -30.19 -2.67 9.93
C ARG A 174 -28.95 -1.84 10.31
N PRO A 175 -28.72 -0.67 9.71
CA PRO A 175 -27.73 0.26 10.26
C PRO A 175 -28.23 0.63 11.67
N GLY A 176 -27.47 0.16 12.67
CA GLY A 176 -27.63 0.57 14.05
C GLY A 176 -27.44 2.08 14.13
N ASP A 177 -28.48 2.72 14.65
CA ASP A 177 -28.55 4.10 15.07
C ASP A 177 -27.27 4.49 15.81
N THR A 178 -26.36 5.17 15.11
CA THR A 178 -25.21 5.83 15.75
C THR A 178 -25.63 7.27 15.95
N ASP A 179 -26.27 7.51 17.09
CA ASP A 179 -26.55 8.84 17.60
C ASP A 179 -25.21 9.60 17.69
N ALA A 180 -25.03 10.61 16.85
CA ALA A 180 -23.86 11.46 16.84
C ALA A 180 -23.97 12.43 18.02
N PRO A 181 -22.99 12.51 18.94
CA PRO A 181 -23.06 13.51 19.99
C PRO A 181 -22.93 14.92 19.36
N ALA A 182 -23.80 15.80 19.82
CA ALA A 182 -23.96 17.16 19.35
C ALA A 182 -22.66 17.95 19.33
N THR A 183 -22.49 18.72 18.26
CA THR A 183 -21.48 19.76 18.08
C THR A 183 -21.41 20.69 19.29
N GLU A 184 -20.29 20.68 20.01
CA GLU A 184 -19.94 21.76 20.93
C GLU A 184 -19.22 22.85 20.14
N ARG A 185 -19.93 23.97 19.95
CA ARG A 185 -19.38 25.21 19.41
C ARG A 185 -18.48 25.81 20.49
N LEU A 186 -17.22 26.05 20.15
CA LEU A 186 -16.37 26.97 20.90
C LEU A 186 -15.86 28.06 19.95
N SER A 187 -16.44 29.24 20.13
CA SER A 187 -15.87 30.56 19.82
C SER A 187 -16.27 31.43 21.02
N PRO A 188 -15.51 32.46 21.42
CA PRO A 188 -14.73 33.36 20.57
C PRO A 188 -13.25 33.01 20.39
#